data_AF-A0A5Q0CFU7-F1
#
_entry.id   AF-A0A5Q0CFU7-F1
#
_cell.length_a   1.000
_cell.length_b   1.000
_cell.length_c   1.000
_cell.angle_alpha   90.00
_cell.angle_beta   90.00
_cell.angle_gamma   90.00
#
_symmetry.space_group_name_H-M   'P 1'
#
loop_
_entity.id
_entity.type
_entity.pdbx_description
1 polymer ?
#
loop_
_entity_poly.entity_id
_entity_poly.type
_entity_poly.pdbx_seq_one_letter_code
_entity_poly.pdbx_strand_id
1 'polypeptide(L)' 'MKIRILIAIGTIAALSGCQSILKAEPPKGTLATGQKVLVDDGSCPAGQVKQVTGATPGTPRIKECVPMPKK' A
#
# COMPACT_ATOMS: atom_id res chain seq x y z
N MET A 1 36.18 5.94 35.55
CA MET A 1 35.38 4.95 36.32
C MET A 1 34.06 4.73 35.59
N LYS A 2 33.56 3.49 35.55
CA LYS A 2 32.69 2.93 34.49
C LYS A 2 31.24 3.43 34.52
N ILE A 3 30.76 4.07 33.44
CA ILE A 3 29.34 4.36 33.20
C ILE A 3 28.68 3.11 32.61
N ARG A 4 27.74 2.52 33.35
CA ARG A 4 26.96 1.35 32.94
C ARG A 4 25.82 1.80 32.03
N ILE A 5 26.03 1.81 30.72
CA ILE A 5 24.97 2.04 29.74
C ILE A 5 24.21 0.71 29.57
N LEU A 6 23.06 0.59 30.22
CA LEU A 6 22.10 -0.47 29.94
C LEU A 6 21.29 -0.07 28.71
N ILE A 7 21.76 -0.48 27.53
CA ILE A 7 21.01 -0.32 26.27
C ILE A 7 19.94 -1.41 26.23
N ALA A 8 18.72 -1.07 26.64
CA ALA A 8 17.55 -1.89 26.35
C ALA A 8 17.23 -1.76 24.86
N ILE A 9 17.74 -2.69 24.05
CA ILE A 9 17.43 -2.79 22.63
C ILE A 9 15.99 -3.31 22.51
N GLY A 10 15.05 -2.38 22.37
CA GLY A 10 13.66 -2.67 22.03
C GLY A 10 13.58 -3.21 20.60
N THR A 11 13.10 -4.45 20.46
CA THR A 11 12.87 -5.11 19.17
C THR A 11 11.77 -4.39 18.40
N ILE A 12 12.14 -3.68 17.33
CA ILE A 12 11.18 -3.09 16.39
C ILE A 12 10.68 -4.23 15.49
N ALA A 13 9.47 -4.72 15.76
CA ALA A 13 8.77 -5.66 14.89
C ALA A 13 8.28 -4.91 13.64
N ALA A 14 8.95 -5.11 12.50
CA ALA A 14 8.48 -4.62 11.21
C ALA A 14 7.28 -5.47 10.74
N LEU A 15 6.07 -4.93 10.87
CA LEU A 15 4.87 -5.50 10.25
C LEU A 15 4.97 -5.34 8.73
N SER A 16 5.43 -6.38 8.05
CA SER A 16 5.33 -6.50 6.59
C SER A 16 3.86 -6.64 6.22
N GLY A 17 3.22 -5.53 5.85
CA GLY A 17 1.86 -5.53 5.33
C GLY A 17 1.83 -6.29 4.01
N CYS A 18 1.19 -7.45 3.97
CA CYS A 18 0.93 -8.18 2.74
C CYS A 18 -0.07 -7.36 1.92
N GLN A 19 0.42 -6.49 1.03
CA GLN A 19 -0.45 -5.71 0.13
C GLN A 19 -1.02 -6.67 -0.91
N SER A 20 -2.26 -7.10 -0.68
CA SER A 20 -2.99 -7.96 -1.60
C SER A 20 -3.30 -7.20 -2.88
N ILE A 21 -2.74 -7.68 -3.99
CA ILE A 21 -3.04 -7.18 -5.33
C ILE A 21 -4.38 -7.79 -5.76
N LEU A 22 -5.37 -6.93 -5.94
CA LEU A 22 -6.71 -7.30 -6.39
C LEU A 22 -6.68 -7.58 -7.90
N LYS A 23 -7.53 -8.50 -8.37
CA LYS A 23 -7.71 -8.74 -9.82
C LYS A 23 -8.54 -7.65 -10.52
N ALA A 24 -9.36 -6.92 -9.76
CA ALA A 24 -10.30 -5.96 -10.29
C ALA A 24 -10.44 -4.76 -9.35
N GLU A 25 -10.80 -3.61 -9.92
CA GLU A 25 -11.04 -2.40 -9.16
C GLU A 25 -12.25 -2.60 -8.23
N PRO A 26 -12.11 -2.38 -6.91
CA PRO A 26 -13.20 -2.60 -5.98
C PRO A 26 -14.29 -1.52 -6.17
N PRO A 27 -15.56 -1.84 -5.84
CA PRO A 27 -16.69 -0.95 -6.10
C PRO A 27 -16.52 0.46 -5.53
N LYS A 28 -17.23 1.44 -6.09
CA LYS A 28 -17.25 2.80 -5.55
C LYS A 28 -17.78 2.77 -4.11
N GLY A 29 -17.13 3.51 -3.20
CA GLY A 29 -17.48 3.56 -1.78
C GLY A 29 -16.87 2.47 -0.89
N THR A 30 -16.21 1.44 -1.43
CA THR A 30 -15.57 0.39 -0.59
C THR A 30 -14.17 0.75 -0.08
N LEU A 31 -13.49 1.64 -0.78
CA LEU A 31 -12.18 2.16 -0.38
C LEU A 31 -12.38 3.42 0.44
N ALA A 32 -11.82 3.45 1.65
CA ALA A 32 -11.75 4.65 2.45
C ALA A 32 -10.92 5.74 1.76
N THR A 33 -11.22 7.00 2.04
CA THR A 33 -10.45 8.12 1.48
C THR A 33 -8.97 7.99 1.86
N GLY A 34 -8.09 8.06 0.86
CA GLY A 34 -6.64 7.90 1.03
C GLY A 34 -6.16 6.45 1.09
N GLN A 35 -7.06 5.46 1.18
CA GLN A 35 -6.69 4.05 1.12
C GLN A 35 -6.19 3.70 -0.29
N LYS A 36 -4.99 3.15 -0.38
CA LYS A 36 -4.38 2.70 -1.63
C LYS A 36 -4.51 1.19 -1.77
N VAL A 37 -5.00 0.74 -2.91
CA VAL A 37 -5.03 -0.67 -3.27
C VAL A 37 -4.37 -0.88 -4.61
N LEU A 38 -3.73 -2.04 -4.77
CA LEU A 38 -3.10 -2.43 -6.01
C LEU A 38 -4.06 -3.35 -6.77
N VAL A 39 -4.22 -3.08 -8.06
CA VAL A 39 -5.13 -3.77 -8.97
C VAL A 39 -4.34 -4.19 -10.19
N ASP A 40 -4.35 -5.49 -10.49
CA ASP A 40 -3.74 -6.05 -11.68
C ASP A 40 -4.85 -6.40 -12.68
N ASP A 41 -5.30 -5.39 -13.43
CA ASP A 41 -6.35 -5.50 -14.46
C ASP A 41 -5.78 -5.52 -15.89
N GLY A 42 -4.45 -5.56 -16.05
CA GLY A 42 -3.77 -5.51 -17.35
C GLY A 42 -3.75 -4.14 -18.02
N SER A 43 -4.25 -3.07 -17.38
CA SER A 43 -4.20 -1.70 -17.95
C SER A 43 -2.80 -1.07 -17.91
N CYS A 44 -1.92 -1.57 -17.03
CA CYS A 44 -0.57 -1.06 -16.84
C CYS A 44 0.46 -1.92 -17.60
N PRO A 45 1.59 -1.34 -18.04
CA PRO A 45 2.65 -2.09 -18.73
C PRO A 45 3.33 -3.10 -17.82
N ALA A 46 4.07 -4.05 -18.43
CA ALA A 46 4.76 -5.10 -17.70
C ALA A 46 5.70 -4.53 -16.62
N GLY A 47 5.63 -5.11 -15.41
CA GLY A 47 6.39 -4.64 -14.24
C GLY A 47 5.72 -3.49 -13.47
N GLN A 48 4.53 -3.06 -13.88
CA GLN A 48 3.70 -2.09 -13.15
C GLN A 48 2.36 -2.69 -12.76
N VAL A 49 1.73 -2.10 -11.75
CA VAL A 49 0.39 -2.46 -11.27
C VAL A 49 -0.41 -1.18 -11.02
N LYS A 50 -1.72 -1.24 -11.21
CA LYS A 50 -2.59 -0.07 -11.04
C LYS A 50 -2.81 0.19 -9.55
N GLN A 51 -2.36 1.32 -9.04
CA GLN A 51 -2.71 1.80 -7.72
C GLN A 51 -3.99 2.64 -7.80
N VAL A 52 -5.02 2.19 -7.11
CA VAL A 52 -6.29 2.91 -6.96
C VAL A 52 -6.33 3.52 -5.56
N THR A 53 -6.47 4.84 -5.48
CA THR A 53 -6.63 5.56 -4.21
C THR A 53 -8.10 5.87 -3.97
N GLY A 54 -8.62 5.45 -2.82
CA GLY A 54 -9.97 5.79 -2.39
C GLY A 54 -10.15 7.29 -2.25
N ALA A 55 -11.33 7.77 -2.63
CA ALA A 55 -11.72 9.16 -2.60
C ALA A 55 -13.06 9.31 -1.88
N THR A 56 -13.35 10.51 -1.38
CA THR A 56 -14.66 10.84 -0.82
C THR A 56 -15.76 10.71 -1.88
N PRO A 57 -17.00 10.38 -1.49
CA PRO A 57 -18.14 10.40 -2.39
C PRO A 57 -18.24 11.74 -3.12
N GLY A 58 -18.45 11.72 -4.44
CA GLY A 58 -18.48 12.93 -5.28
C GLY A 58 -17.13 13.35 -5.87
N THR A 59 -16.01 12.75 -5.44
CA THR A 59 -14.67 13.03 -5.98
C THR A 59 -14.17 11.84 -6.82
N PRO A 60 -13.54 12.08 -7.99
CA PRO A 60 -12.93 11.00 -8.76
C PRO A 60 -11.77 10.34 -7.98
N ARG A 61 -11.66 9.01 -8.08
CA ARG A 61 -10.54 8.24 -7.54
C ARG A 61 -9.27 8.47 -8.37
N ILE A 62 -8.14 8.59 -7.70
CA ILE A 62 -6.83 8.68 -8.35
C ILE A 62 -6.39 7.27 -8.76
N LYS A 63 -5.96 7.13 -10.01
CA LYS A 63 -5.49 5.88 -10.60
C LYS A 63 -4.15 6.11 -11.25
N GLU A 64 -3.13 5.39 -10.81
CA GLU A 64 -1.76 5.55 -11.29
C GLU A 64 -1.12 4.18 -11.45
N CYS A 65 -0.36 3.98 -12.53
CA CYS A 65 0.46 2.78 -12.67
C CYS A 65 1.74 2.99 -11.86
N VAL A 66 1.94 2.15 -10.84
CA VAL A 66 3.14 2.19 -9.99
C VAL A 66 3.98 0.94 -10.24
N PRO A 67 5.31 0.99 -10.02
CA PRO A 67 6.15 -0.20 -10.06
C PRO A 67 5.56 -1.31 -9.19
N MET A 68 5.50 -2.53 -9.72
CA MET A 68 4.96 -3.66 -9.00
C MET A 68 5.80 -3.91 -7.74
N PRO A 69 5.19 -3.94 -6.54
CA PRO A 69 5.94 -4.14 -5.31
C PRO A 69 6.58 -5.52 -5.35
N LYS A 70 7.87 -5.57 -5.03
CA LYS A 70 8.59 -6.83 -4.90
C LYS A 70 8.10 -7.52 -3.63
N LYS A 71 7.64 -8.76 -3.76
CA LYS A 71 7.33 -9.62 -2.62
C LYS A 71 8.56 -9.89 -1.79
#